data_AF-A0A354DM23-F1
#
_entry.id   AF-A0A354DM23-F1
#
_cell.length_a   1.000
_cell.length_b   1.000
_cell.length_c   1.000
_cell.angle_alpha   90.00
_cell.angle_beta   90.00
_cell.angle_gamma   90.00
#
_symmetry.space_group_name_H-M   'P 1'
#
loop_
_entity.id
_entity.type
_entity.pdbx_description
1 polymer ?
#
loop_
_entity_poly.entity_id
_entity_poly.type
_entity_poly.pdbx_seq_one_letter_code
_entity_poly.pdbx_strand_id
1 'polypeptide(L)'
;MVLSVIPMMFLGVLLLYLTIPNTYHTYLIYLAVPLGIIELSATCFAIYKLIQIYKNIKNSKEENLHLSDAVRQGITKSMGNTLAIRLMVNELLIGLYTFFSWKMKNPLRESYPSFTYHKKEYFSIFIMILHTAILESVGVHFLLQNWSPIAAWIHTFLGIYGLFFLIGDFRAMQHHPFILKDKELLLQVGLRKKIASVGLFEVPQYEITLKEPVLATGLFGRELWVSKVYLSVDEPQKLVPYLRGIRI
;
A
#
# COMPACT_ATOMS: atom_id res chain seq x y z
N MET A 1 10.76 15.63 3.57
CA MET A 1 11.61 15.89 4.75
C MET A 1 12.93 16.53 4.35
N VAL A 2 13.77 15.94 3.48
CA VAL A 2 15.04 16.58 3.05
C VAL A 2 14.82 17.92 2.30
N LEU A 3 13.83 17.97 1.40
CA LEU A 3 13.54 19.19 0.61
C LEU A 3 13.10 20.40 1.46
N SER A 4 12.60 20.16 2.69
CA SER A 4 12.18 21.21 3.62
C SER A 4 13.30 21.64 4.58
N VAL A 5 14.42 20.93 4.62
CA VAL A 5 15.57 21.26 5.50
C VAL A 5 16.47 22.30 4.84
N ILE A 6 16.61 22.25 3.51
CA ILE A 6 17.44 23.19 2.73
C ILE A 6 17.11 24.66 3.03
N PRO A 7 15.85 25.13 2.93
CA PRO A 7 15.53 26.53 3.22
C PRO A 7 15.78 26.89 4.69
N MET A 8 15.58 25.95 5.61
CA MET A 8 15.75 26.16 7.05
C MET A 8 17.23 26.27 7.43
N MET A 9 18.11 25.51 6.77
CA MET A 9 19.56 25.61 6.96
C MET A 9 20.11 26.93 6.41
N PHE A 10 19.71 27.34 5.20
CA PHE A 10 20.10 28.64 4.65
C PHE A 10 19.61 29.79 5.52
N LEU A 11 18.37 29.70 6.03
CA LEU A 11 17.83 30.68 6.98
C LEU A 11 18.60 30.70 8.30
N GLY A 12 18.98 29.52 8.83
CA GLY A 12 19.78 29.41 10.05
C GLY A 12 21.18 30.02 9.90
N VAL A 13 21.87 29.73 8.80
CA VAL A 13 23.19 30.32 8.49
C VAL A 13 23.07 31.84 8.29
N LEU A 14 22.02 32.31 7.62
CA LEU A 14 21.74 33.75 7.44
C LEU A 14 21.50 34.45 8.78
N LEU A 15 20.69 33.87 9.66
CA LEU A 15 20.41 34.44 11.00
C LEU A 15 21.69 34.51 11.85
N LEU A 16 22.52 33.47 11.81
CA LEU A 16 23.80 33.46 12.51
C LEU A 16 24.77 34.50 11.94
N TYR A 17 24.80 34.67 10.61
CA TYR A 17 25.61 35.69 9.94
C TYR A 17 25.22 37.13 10.35
N LEU A 18 23.92 37.39 10.53
CA LEU A 18 23.40 38.69 10.96
C LEU A 18 23.61 38.98 12.46
N THR A 19 23.73 37.94 13.29
CA THR A 19 23.79 38.08 14.77
C THR A 19 25.22 38.10 15.30
N ILE A 20 26.15 37.40 14.64
CA ILE A 20 27.52 37.20 15.15
C ILE A 20 28.47 38.29 14.62
N PRO A 21 29.42 38.79 15.43
CA PRO A 21 30.44 39.75 14.99
C PRO A 21 31.27 39.25 13.81
N ASN A 22 31.66 40.17 12.92
CA ASN A 22 32.40 39.88 11.68
C ASN A 22 33.67 39.02 11.87
N THR A 23 34.31 39.10 13.04
CA THR A 23 35.49 38.30 13.39
C THR A 23 35.27 36.78 13.30
N TYR A 24 34.03 36.32 13.54
CA TYR A 24 33.70 34.88 13.53
C TYR A 24 33.08 34.39 12.22
N HIS A 25 32.86 35.29 11.24
CA HIS A 25 32.21 34.94 9.98
C HIS A 25 33.00 33.90 9.19
N THR A 26 34.33 33.93 9.23
CA THR A 26 35.18 32.94 8.58
C THR A 26 34.94 31.52 9.13
N TYR A 27 34.83 31.37 10.45
CA TYR A 27 34.54 30.07 11.09
C TYR A 27 33.13 29.57 10.75
N LEU A 28 32.16 30.48 10.69
CA LEU A 28 30.78 30.17 10.27
C LEU A 28 30.74 29.65 8.82
N ILE A 29 31.50 30.27 7.91
CA ILE A 29 31.62 29.81 6.51
C ILE A 29 32.29 28.42 6.44
N TYR A 30 33.36 28.19 7.21
CA TYR A 30 34.03 26.88 7.25
C TYR A 30 33.12 25.74 7.74
N LEU A 31 32.13 26.03 8.59
CA LEU A 31 31.17 25.04 9.06
C LEU A 31 29.96 24.90 8.11
N ALA A 32 29.46 26.00 7.57
CA ALA A 32 28.28 26.02 6.70
C ALA A 32 28.53 25.37 5.34
N VAL A 33 29.71 25.59 4.73
CA VAL A 33 30.00 25.07 3.37
C VAL A 33 30.03 23.54 3.32
N PRO A 34 30.75 22.80 4.19
CA PRO A 34 30.72 21.35 4.21
C PRO A 34 29.33 20.77 4.51
N LEU A 35 28.58 21.37 5.45
CA LEU A 35 27.20 20.98 5.74
C LEU A 35 26.31 21.14 4.51
N GLY A 36 26.45 22.26 3.78
CA GLY A 36 25.79 22.51 2.51
C GLY A 36 26.09 21.43 1.46
N ILE A 37 27.35 21.02 1.32
CA ILE A 37 27.76 19.97 0.38
C ILE A 37 27.17 18.61 0.77
N ILE A 38 27.18 18.27 2.07
CA ILE A 38 26.61 17.00 2.57
C ILE A 38 25.11 16.95 2.29
N GLU A 39 24.38 18.02 2.60
CA GLU A 39 22.93 18.09 2.38
C GLU A 39 22.58 18.08 0.89
N LEU A 40 23.33 18.81 0.06
CA LEU A 40 23.15 18.80 -1.38
C LEU A 40 23.38 17.40 -1.95
N SER A 41 24.45 16.72 -1.50
CA SER A 41 24.76 15.35 -1.90
C SER A 41 23.66 14.36 -1.49
N ALA A 42 23.16 14.47 -0.26
CA ALA A 42 22.04 13.66 0.24
C ALA A 42 20.76 13.92 -0.57
N THR A 43 20.49 15.18 -0.94
CA THR A 43 19.35 15.57 -1.77
C THR A 43 19.46 15.01 -3.18
N CYS A 44 20.63 15.15 -3.83
CA CYS A 44 20.91 14.57 -5.14
C CYS A 44 20.76 13.04 -5.12
N PHE A 45 21.25 12.37 -4.08
CA PHE A 45 21.07 10.92 -3.90
C PHE A 45 19.60 10.54 -3.72
N ALA A 46 18.84 11.29 -2.92
CA ALA A 46 17.41 11.07 -2.74
C ALA A 46 16.63 11.24 -4.05
N ILE A 47 16.93 12.29 -4.83
CA ILE A 47 16.34 12.51 -6.16
C ILE A 47 16.70 11.37 -7.10
N TYR A 48 17.96 10.96 -7.14
CA TYR A 48 18.42 9.81 -7.94
C TYR A 48 17.63 8.54 -7.59
N LYS A 49 17.45 8.25 -6.29
CA LYS A 49 16.65 7.11 -5.82
C LYS A 49 15.18 7.23 -6.19
N LEU A 50 14.58 8.41 -6.09
CA LEU A 50 13.19 8.64 -6.52
C LEU A 50 13.03 8.40 -8.03
N ILE A 51 13.97 8.88 -8.84
CA ILE A 51 13.98 8.62 -10.29
C ILE A 51 14.12 7.12 -10.56
N GLN A 52 15.00 6.42 -9.84
CA GLN A 52 15.19 4.97 -9.98
C GLN A 52 13.91 4.21 -9.61
N ILE A 53 13.25 4.57 -8.51
CA ILE A 53 11.97 4.00 -8.09
C ILE A 53 10.91 4.25 -9.17
N TYR A 54 10.76 5.48 -9.65
CA TYR A 54 9.78 5.81 -10.69
C TYR A 54 10.00 5.00 -11.98
N LYS A 55 11.24 4.93 -12.46
CA LYS A 55 11.60 4.13 -13.65
C LYS A 55 11.29 2.64 -13.43
N ASN A 56 11.67 2.10 -12.28
CA ASN A 56 11.41 0.70 -11.95
C ASN A 56 9.92 0.41 -11.84
N ILE A 57 9.12 1.27 -11.21
CA ILE A 57 7.66 1.12 -11.14
C ILE A 57 7.04 1.17 -12.54
N LYS A 58 7.49 2.10 -13.39
CA LYS A 58 6.99 2.22 -14.77
C LYS A 58 7.28 0.94 -15.57
N ASN A 59 8.52 0.44 -15.52
CA ASN A 59 8.89 -0.80 -16.21
C ASN A 59 8.17 -2.02 -15.62
N SER A 60 8.07 -2.10 -14.29
CA SER A 60 7.33 -3.14 -13.59
C SER A 60 5.82 -3.10 -13.87
N LYS A 61 5.26 -1.97 -14.27
CA LYS A 61 3.83 -1.88 -14.65
C LYS A 61 3.51 -2.61 -15.95
N GLU A 62 4.50 -2.75 -16.85
CA GLU A 62 4.35 -3.55 -18.07
C GLU A 62 4.47 -5.04 -17.77
N GLU A 63 5.29 -5.40 -16.78
CA GLU A 63 5.51 -6.81 -16.37
C GLU A 63 4.43 -7.33 -15.39
N ASN A 64 3.88 -6.47 -14.53
CA ASN A 64 2.98 -6.88 -13.46
C ASN A 64 1.54 -6.45 -13.74
N LEU A 65 0.63 -7.31 -13.33
CA LEU A 65 -0.78 -7.17 -13.62
C LEU A 65 -1.46 -6.10 -12.74
N HIS A 66 -1.16 -6.08 -11.44
CA HIS A 66 -1.75 -5.10 -10.52
C HIS A 66 -0.80 -3.93 -10.24
N LEU A 67 -1.35 -2.71 -10.12
CA LEU A 67 -0.58 -1.52 -9.76
C LEU A 67 0.16 -1.70 -8.42
N SER A 68 -0.48 -2.36 -7.46
CA SER A 68 0.12 -2.68 -6.17
C SER A 68 1.40 -3.51 -6.31
N ASP A 69 1.44 -4.42 -7.29
CA ASP A 69 2.59 -5.28 -7.56
C ASP A 69 3.70 -4.49 -8.26
N ALA A 70 3.36 -3.64 -9.22
CA ALA A 70 4.32 -2.78 -9.89
C ALA A 70 5.02 -1.82 -8.90
N VAL A 71 4.25 -1.22 -7.97
CA VAL A 71 4.78 -0.37 -6.90
C VAL A 71 5.66 -1.17 -5.95
N ARG A 72 5.19 -2.34 -5.50
CA ARG A 72 5.95 -3.20 -4.58
C ARG A 72 7.26 -3.67 -5.20
N GLN A 73 7.23 -4.20 -6.41
CA GLN A 73 8.40 -4.68 -7.12
C GLN A 73 9.36 -3.54 -7.48
N GLY A 74 8.85 -2.38 -7.91
CA GLY A 74 9.68 -1.24 -8.26
C GLY A 74 10.47 -0.68 -7.07
N ILE A 75 9.82 -0.61 -5.89
CA ILE A 75 10.45 -0.15 -4.65
C ILE A 75 11.42 -1.21 -4.11
N THR A 76 11.04 -2.49 -4.07
CA THR A 76 11.95 -3.54 -3.57
C THR A 76 13.16 -3.74 -4.48
N LYS A 77 13.02 -3.59 -5.81
CA LYS A 77 14.17 -3.60 -6.74
C LYS A 77 15.14 -2.43 -6.48
N SER A 78 14.65 -1.26 -6.05
CA SER A 78 15.52 -0.07 -5.83
C SER A 78 16.11 0.03 -4.42
N MET A 79 15.36 -0.43 -3.41
CA MET A 79 15.70 -0.25 -1.98
C MET A 79 16.07 -1.57 -1.27
N GLY A 80 15.79 -2.72 -1.88
CA GLY A 80 15.93 -4.05 -1.27
C GLY A 80 14.62 -4.59 -0.67
N ASN A 81 14.64 -5.85 -0.23
CA ASN A 81 13.46 -6.53 0.35
C ASN A 81 13.61 -6.74 1.87
N THR A 82 13.69 -5.65 2.63
CA THR A 82 13.70 -5.69 4.11
C THR A 82 12.28 -5.53 4.68
N LEU A 83 12.08 -5.91 5.95
CA LEU A 83 10.79 -5.74 6.62
C LEU A 83 10.32 -4.28 6.63
N ALA A 84 11.22 -3.34 6.93
CA ALA A 84 10.93 -1.91 6.94
C ALA A 84 10.42 -1.42 5.58
N ILE A 85 11.03 -1.87 4.48
CA ILE A 85 10.60 -1.52 3.12
C ILE A 85 9.24 -2.13 2.81
N ARG A 86 9.00 -3.40 3.19
CA ARG A 86 7.69 -4.04 2.98
C ARG A 86 6.55 -3.32 3.70
N LEU A 87 6.80 -2.87 4.94
CA LEU A 87 5.84 -2.07 5.71
C LEU A 87 5.62 -0.70 5.06
N MET A 88 6.70 0.02 4.72
CA MET A 88 6.61 1.32 4.06
C MET A 88 5.83 1.26 2.73
N VAL A 89 6.09 0.24 1.91
CA VAL A 89 5.35 0.00 0.67
C VAL A 89 3.86 -0.21 0.95
N ASN A 90 3.53 -0.93 2.02
CA ASN A 90 2.14 -1.16 2.39
C ASN A 90 1.44 0.13 2.80
N GLU A 91 2.07 0.95 3.64
CA GLU A 91 1.55 2.27 4.02
C GLU A 91 1.35 3.19 2.80
N LEU A 92 2.32 3.20 1.88
CA LEU A 92 2.22 3.96 0.64
C LEU A 92 1.02 3.49 -0.20
N LEU A 93 0.85 2.17 -0.35
CA LEU A 93 -0.27 1.62 -1.10
C LEU A 93 -1.61 1.97 -0.46
N ILE A 94 -1.74 1.83 0.86
CA ILE A 94 -2.96 2.24 1.59
C ILE A 94 -3.29 3.70 1.25
N GLY A 95 -2.33 4.62 1.40
CA GLY A 95 -2.52 6.02 1.05
C GLY A 95 -2.92 6.24 -0.42
N LEU A 96 -2.25 5.56 -1.35
CA LEU A 96 -2.55 5.66 -2.78
C LEU A 96 -3.99 5.23 -3.09
N TYR A 97 -4.47 4.11 -2.55
CA TYR A 97 -5.84 3.67 -2.77
C TYR A 97 -6.87 4.51 -1.99
N THR A 98 -6.55 5.00 -0.78
CA THR A 98 -7.43 5.88 0.00
C THR A 98 -7.66 7.23 -0.66
N PHE A 99 -6.65 7.83 -1.30
CA PHE A 99 -6.75 9.19 -1.83
C PHE A 99 -6.79 9.29 -3.35
N PHE A 100 -6.31 8.29 -4.09
CA PHE A 100 -6.13 8.42 -5.54
C PHE A 100 -6.74 7.27 -6.36
N SER A 101 -7.48 6.35 -5.74
CA SER A 101 -8.08 5.19 -6.44
C SER A 101 -8.94 5.58 -7.65
N TRP A 102 -9.71 6.67 -7.57
CA TRP A 102 -10.59 7.10 -8.66
C TRP A 102 -9.85 7.49 -9.94
N LYS A 103 -8.55 7.80 -9.87
CA LYS A 103 -7.70 8.09 -11.04
C LYS A 103 -7.01 6.84 -11.60
N MET A 104 -7.07 5.72 -10.88
CA MET A 104 -6.40 4.48 -11.26
C MET A 104 -7.26 3.73 -12.27
N LYS A 105 -6.87 3.83 -13.55
CA LYS A 105 -7.40 2.93 -14.59
C LYS A 105 -6.84 1.53 -14.37
N ASN A 106 -7.69 0.51 -14.53
CA ASN A 106 -7.26 -0.89 -14.53
C ASN A 106 -7.23 -1.40 -15.98
N PRO A 107 -6.08 -1.29 -16.68
CA PRO A 107 -5.97 -1.67 -18.09
C PRO A 107 -6.30 -3.15 -18.33
N LEU A 108 -6.18 -4.00 -17.31
CA LEU A 108 -6.47 -5.42 -17.47
C LEU A 108 -7.95 -5.75 -17.57
N ARG A 109 -8.81 -4.90 -17.01
CA ARG A 109 -10.26 -5.04 -17.20
C ARG A 109 -10.64 -4.90 -18.66
N GLU A 110 -9.80 -4.23 -19.45
CA GLU A 110 -9.99 -4.00 -20.88
C GLU A 110 -9.35 -5.11 -21.73
N SER A 111 -8.34 -5.82 -21.22
CA SER A 111 -7.56 -6.81 -22.00
C SER A 111 -7.88 -8.28 -21.74
N TYR A 112 -8.46 -8.64 -20.58
CA TYR A 112 -8.74 -10.02 -20.20
C TYR A 112 -10.15 -10.20 -19.61
N PRO A 113 -10.77 -11.40 -19.71
CA PRO A 113 -11.97 -11.71 -18.95
C PRO A 113 -11.74 -11.48 -17.45
N SER A 114 -12.58 -10.63 -16.86
CA SER A 114 -12.46 -10.22 -15.46
C SER A 114 -13.76 -10.45 -14.70
N PHE A 115 -13.64 -10.94 -13.47
CA PHE A 115 -14.78 -11.29 -12.62
C PHE A 115 -14.66 -10.58 -11.27
N THR A 116 -15.73 -9.93 -10.84
CA THR A 116 -15.87 -9.38 -9.48
C THR A 116 -16.45 -10.41 -8.53
N TYR A 117 -16.17 -10.25 -7.24
CA TYR A 117 -16.68 -11.09 -6.17
C TYR A 117 -17.44 -10.24 -5.15
N HIS A 118 -18.66 -10.69 -4.81
CA HIS A 118 -19.57 -10.19 -3.78
C HIS A 118 -19.55 -8.68 -3.56
N LYS A 119 -19.59 -7.90 -4.66
CA LYS A 119 -19.41 -6.44 -4.60
C LYS A 119 -20.46 -5.76 -3.70
N LYS A 120 -21.67 -6.35 -3.61
CA LYS A 120 -22.78 -5.83 -2.81
C LYS A 120 -22.71 -6.29 -1.34
N GLU A 121 -22.49 -7.57 -1.05
CA GLU A 121 -22.40 -8.01 0.35
C GLU A 121 -21.18 -7.40 1.06
N TYR A 122 -20.01 -7.37 0.40
CA TYR A 122 -18.81 -6.77 0.99
C TYR A 122 -18.96 -5.27 1.24
N PHE A 123 -19.70 -4.54 0.39
CA PHE A 123 -19.97 -3.12 0.62
C PHE A 123 -20.82 -2.90 1.88
N SER A 124 -21.85 -3.72 2.09
CA SER A 124 -22.68 -3.65 3.29
C SER A 124 -21.89 -3.95 4.57
N ILE A 125 -21.07 -5.02 4.56
CA ILE A 125 -20.20 -5.38 5.68
C ILE A 125 -19.18 -4.26 5.96
N PHE A 126 -18.60 -3.69 4.90
CA PHE A 126 -17.67 -2.57 5.01
C PHE A 126 -18.33 -1.36 5.69
N ILE A 127 -19.52 -0.95 5.25
CA ILE A 127 -20.25 0.18 5.84
C ILE A 127 -20.61 -0.10 7.31
N MET A 128 -21.03 -1.33 7.63
CA MET A 128 -21.31 -1.74 9.01
C MET A 128 -20.08 -1.59 9.91
N ILE A 129 -18.94 -2.16 9.52
CA ILE A 129 -17.69 -2.07 10.30
C ILE A 129 -17.23 -0.61 10.40
N LEU A 130 -17.28 0.14 9.30
CA LEU A 130 -16.87 1.55 9.28
C LEU A 130 -17.71 2.40 10.24
N HIS A 131 -19.03 2.21 10.22
CA HIS A 131 -19.93 2.94 11.09
C HIS A 131 -19.74 2.58 12.57
N THR A 132 -19.66 1.28 12.88
CA THR A 132 -19.40 0.80 14.25
C THR A 132 -18.06 1.32 14.77
N ALA A 133 -17.00 1.28 13.96
CA ALA A 133 -15.67 1.78 14.36
C ALA A 133 -15.67 3.28 14.70
N ILE A 134 -16.46 4.08 13.97
CA ILE A 134 -16.61 5.52 14.25
C ILE A 134 -17.35 5.72 15.59
N LEU A 135 -18.51 5.07 15.76
CA LEU A 135 -19.29 5.21 16.99
C LEU A 135 -18.52 4.73 18.23
N GLU A 136 -17.86 3.58 18.11
CA GLU A 136 -17.02 3.01 19.16
C GLU A 136 -15.86 3.96 19.49
N SER A 137 -15.15 4.48 18.49
CA SER A 137 -14.03 5.40 18.73
C SER A 137 -14.47 6.67 19.47
N VAL A 138 -15.64 7.22 19.15
CA VAL A 138 -16.19 8.38 19.86
C VAL A 138 -16.48 8.03 21.32
N GLY A 139 -17.16 6.91 21.57
CA GLY A 139 -17.48 6.46 22.93
C GLY A 139 -16.22 6.18 23.77
N VAL A 140 -15.26 5.46 23.21
CA VAL A 140 -14.01 5.12 23.90
C VAL A 140 -13.13 6.35 24.10
N HIS A 141 -13.14 7.33 23.19
CA HIS A 141 -12.45 8.60 23.41
C HIS A 141 -12.95 9.32 24.67
N PHE A 142 -14.27 9.48 24.82
CA PHE A 142 -14.85 10.11 26.01
C PHE A 142 -14.59 9.30 27.28
N LEU A 143 -14.64 7.97 27.20
CA LEU A 143 -14.29 7.10 28.32
C LEU A 143 -12.83 7.30 28.75
N LEU A 144 -11.90 7.28 27.79
CA LEU A 144 -10.47 7.49 28.04
C LEU A 144 -10.17 8.90 28.53
N GLN A 145 -10.93 9.91 28.10
CA GLN A 145 -10.73 11.30 28.53
C GLN A 145 -10.85 11.44 30.05
N ASN A 146 -11.67 10.62 30.70
CA ASN A 146 -11.83 10.61 32.16
C ASN A 146 -10.62 9.99 32.90
N TRP A 147 -9.83 9.14 32.24
CA TRP A 147 -8.68 8.45 32.86
C TRP A 147 -7.35 9.07 32.45
N SER A 148 -7.19 9.39 31.16
CA SER A 148 -6.00 10.01 30.59
C SER A 148 -6.32 10.73 29.28
N PRO A 149 -6.23 12.06 29.25
CA PRO A 149 -6.39 12.83 28.01
C PRO A 149 -5.42 12.42 26.91
N ILE A 150 -4.20 12.02 27.28
CA ILE A 150 -3.19 11.55 26.32
C ILE A 150 -3.64 10.23 25.67
N ALA A 151 -4.15 9.29 26.48
CA ALA A 151 -4.65 8.02 25.94
C ALA A 151 -5.85 8.23 25.01
N ALA A 152 -6.74 9.16 25.34
CA ALA A 152 -7.88 9.52 24.51
C ALA A 152 -7.44 10.02 23.12
N TRP A 153 -6.44 10.92 23.07
CA TRP A 153 -5.89 11.40 21.80
C TRP A 153 -5.13 10.33 21.03
N ILE A 154 -4.32 9.50 21.70
CA ILE A 154 -3.64 8.36 21.06
C ILE A 154 -4.67 7.45 20.39
N HIS A 155 -5.75 7.11 21.09
CA HIS A 155 -6.82 6.31 20.54
C HIS A 155 -7.48 6.99 19.33
N THR A 156 -7.81 8.28 19.41
CA THR A 156 -8.40 9.01 18.29
C THR A 156 -7.52 8.98 17.05
N PHE A 157 -6.22 9.26 17.18
CA PHE A 157 -5.31 9.20 16.04
C PHE A 157 -5.17 7.79 15.47
N LEU A 158 -5.13 6.78 16.35
CA LEU A 158 -5.11 5.38 15.93
C LEU A 158 -6.40 4.97 15.22
N GLY A 159 -7.55 5.45 15.69
CA GLY A 159 -8.86 5.24 15.07
C GLY A 159 -8.94 5.87 13.68
N ILE A 160 -8.52 7.13 13.55
CA ILE A 160 -8.43 7.83 12.25
C ILE A 160 -7.55 7.05 11.28
N TYR A 161 -6.38 6.60 11.73
CA TYR A 161 -5.49 5.76 10.93
C TYR A 161 -6.18 4.44 10.51
N GLY A 162 -6.87 3.77 11.44
CA GLY A 162 -7.65 2.57 11.16
C GLY A 162 -8.74 2.78 10.11
N LEU A 163 -9.43 3.92 10.13
CA LEU A 163 -10.43 4.28 9.12
C LEU A 163 -9.79 4.46 7.74
N PHE A 164 -8.65 5.15 7.65
CA PHE A 164 -7.92 5.27 6.38
C PHE A 164 -7.45 3.91 5.86
N PHE A 165 -7.00 3.02 6.74
CA PHE A 165 -6.64 1.66 6.40
C PHE A 165 -7.83 0.89 5.82
N LEU A 166 -8.99 0.91 6.49
CA LEU A 166 -10.20 0.24 6.03
C LEU A 166 -10.66 0.76 4.67
N ILE A 167 -10.69 2.08 4.47
CA ILE A 167 -11.07 2.70 3.21
C ILE A 167 -10.11 2.32 2.08
N GLY A 168 -8.80 2.40 2.35
CA GLY A 168 -7.76 2.09 1.36
C GLY A 168 -7.81 0.64 0.91
N ASP A 169 -7.96 -0.28 1.84
CA ASP A 169 -8.06 -1.70 1.52
C ASP A 169 -9.37 -2.05 0.80
N PHE A 170 -10.51 -1.46 1.21
CA PHE A 170 -11.78 -1.64 0.51
C PHE A 170 -11.70 -1.15 -0.94
N ARG A 171 -11.10 0.02 -1.17
CA ARG A 171 -10.87 0.54 -2.53
C ARG A 171 -9.91 -0.35 -3.30
N ALA A 172 -8.85 -0.88 -2.70
CA ALA A 172 -7.98 -1.83 -3.37
C ALA A 172 -8.73 -3.10 -3.79
N MET A 173 -9.65 -3.62 -2.96
CA MET A 173 -10.50 -4.76 -3.33
C MET A 173 -11.34 -4.45 -4.57
N GLN A 174 -11.94 -3.26 -4.65
CA GLN A 174 -12.73 -2.83 -5.82
C GLN A 174 -11.89 -2.72 -7.10
N HIS A 175 -10.59 -2.45 -6.97
CA HIS A 175 -9.67 -2.31 -8.10
C HIS A 175 -8.94 -3.60 -8.48
N HIS A 176 -9.09 -4.70 -7.72
CA HIS A 176 -8.46 -5.99 -7.95
C HIS A 176 -9.50 -7.08 -8.30
N PRO A 177 -10.02 -7.11 -9.55
CA PRO A 177 -10.89 -8.19 -10.00
C PRO A 177 -10.09 -9.49 -10.18
N PHE A 178 -10.80 -10.62 -10.24
CA PHE A 178 -10.22 -11.89 -10.65
C PHE A 178 -9.97 -11.89 -12.14
N ILE A 179 -8.76 -12.23 -12.56
CA ILE A 179 -8.34 -12.15 -13.96
C ILE A 179 -7.90 -13.53 -14.43
N LEU A 180 -8.38 -13.92 -15.61
CA LEU A 180 -8.01 -15.18 -16.26
C LEU A 180 -7.02 -14.89 -17.38
N LYS A 181 -5.75 -15.23 -17.17
CA LYS A 181 -4.66 -15.04 -18.15
C LYS A 181 -4.04 -16.38 -18.48
N ASP A 182 -4.00 -16.78 -19.75
CA ASP A 182 -3.25 -17.95 -20.24
C ASP A 182 -3.52 -19.26 -19.45
N LYS A 183 -4.76 -19.47 -19.00
CA LYS A 183 -5.22 -20.59 -18.13
C LYS A 183 -4.72 -20.53 -16.68
N GLU A 184 -4.26 -19.39 -16.21
CA GLU A 184 -4.01 -19.11 -14.80
C GLU A 184 -5.09 -18.16 -14.26
N LEU A 185 -5.64 -18.51 -13.09
CA LEU A 185 -6.60 -17.68 -12.38
C LEU A 185 -5.86 -16.87 -11.32
N LEU A 186 -5.79 -15.56 -11.54
CA LEU A 186 -5.09 -14.63 -10.65
C LEU A 186 -6.09 -13.98 -9.71
N LEU A 187 -5.90 -14.24 -8.41
CA LEU A 187 -6.76 -13.72 -7.36
C LEU A 187 -5.97 -12.75 -6.49
N GLN A 188 -6.51 -11.54 -6.34
CA GLN A 188 -5.99 -10.59 -5.39
C GLN A 188 -7.13 -9.99 -4.58
N VAL A 189 -7.05 -10.14 -3.26
CA VAL A 189 -8.02 -9.62 -2.32
C VAL A 189 -7.39 -8.45 -1.57
N GLY A 190 -7.82 -7.24 -1.97
CA GLY A 190 -7.33 -5.98 -1.39
C GLY A 190 -5.83 -5.78 -1.53
N LEU A 191 -5.21 -5.17 -0.53
CA LEU A 191 -3.74 -5.01 -0.41
C LEU A 191 -3.08 -6.16 0.36
N ARG A 192 -3.90 -7.05 0.90
CA ARG A 192 -3.53 -7.97 1.99
C ARG A 192 -3.17 -9.38 1.52
N LYS A 193 -3.84 -9.89 0.49
CA LYS A 193 -3.65 -11.27 0.04
C LYS A 193 -3.57 -11.30 -1.48
N LYS A 194 -2.40 -11.68 -1.99
CA LYS A 194 -2.19 -12.06 -3.37
C LYS A 194 -2.02 -13.55 -3.43
N ILE A 195 -2.78 -14.13 -4.32
CA ILE A 195 -3.09 -15.52 -4.25
C ILE A 195 -3.01 -16.00 -5.70
N ALA A 196 -2.03 -16.85 -5.99
CA ALA A 196 -2.08 -17.69 -7.18
C ALA A 196 -3.00 -18.90 -6.92
N SER A 197 -4.17 -18.64 -6.31
CA SER A 197 -5.22 -19.55 -5.77
C SER A 197 -5.14 -19.87 -4.24
N VAL A 198 -6.15 -19.41 -3.45
CA VAL A 198 -6.44 -19.53 -1.98
C VAL A 198 -7.80 -18.85 -1.71
N GLY A 199 -8.64 -19.46 -0.87
CA GLY A 199 -9.95 -18.91 -0.49
C GLY A 199 -10.11 -18.66 1.00
N LEU A 200 -11.02 -17.75 1.35
CA LEU A 200 -11.38 -17.44 2.72
C LEU A 200 -12.87 -17.14 2.85
N PHE A 201 -13.50 -17.92 3.73
CA PHE A 201 -14.77 -17.68 4.43
C PHE A 201 -15.99 -17.31 3.59
N GLU A 202 -16.69 -18.35 3.14
CA GLU A 202 -18.13 -18.60 3.23
C GLU A 202 -18.36 -20.01 2.69
N VAL A 203 -19.58 -20.58 2.76
CA VAL A 203 -19.87 -21.87 2.09
C VAL A 203 -19.52 -21.69 0.61
N PRO A 204 -18.43 -22.29 0.12
CA PRO A 204 -17.85 -21.86 -1.13
C PRO A 204 -18.70 -22.37 -2.28
N GLN A 205 -18.93 -21.52 -3.27
CA GLN A 205 -19.64 -21.95 -4.47
C GLN A 205 -18.82 -22.99 -5.24
N TYR A 206 -17.49 -22.92 -5.14
CA TYR A 206 -16.53 -23.87 -5.71
C TYR A 206 -15.32 -24.09 -4.78
N GLU A 207 -14.95 -25.35 -4.55
CA GLU A 207 -13.67 -25.76 -3.96
C GLU A 207 -12.71 -26.20 -5.08
N ILE A 208 -11.54 -25.57 -5.12
CA ILE A 208 -10.48 -25.84 -6.07
C ILE A 208 -9.30 -26.42 -5.27
N THR A 209 -9.01 -27.72 -5.48
CA THR A 209 -7.82 -28.37 -4.92
C THR A 209 -6.71 -28.31 -5.96
N LEU A 210 -5.55 -27.80 -5.56
CA LEU A 210 -4.38 -27.66 -6.42
C LEU A 210 -3.64 -28.99 -6.48
N LYS A 211 -3.19 -29.38 -7.68
CA LYS A 211 -2.31 -30.55 -7.85
C LYS A 211 -1.01 -30.41 -7.07
N GLU A 212 -0.46 -29.20 -7.03
CA GLU A 212 0.77 -28.88 -6.31
C GLU A 212 0.55 -27.63 -5.45
N PRO A 213 1.16 -27.56 -4.25
CA PRO A 213 1.10 -26.36 -3.43
C PRO A 213 1.69 -25.16 -4.19
N VAL A 214 0.98 -24.03 -4.18
CA VAL A 214 1.42 -22.79 -4.81
C VAL A 214 1.77 -21.76 -3.75
N LEU A 215 2.80 -20.96 -4.02
CA LEU A 215 3.23 -19.87 -3.15
C LEU A 215 2.23 -18.70 -3.24
N ALA A 216 1.54 -18.41 -2.14
CA ALA A 216 0.66 -17.26 -1.98
C ALA A 216 1.34 -16.18 -1.12
N THR A 217 1.08 -14.92 -1.43
CA THR A 217 1.53 -13.77 -0.64
C THR A 217 0.40 -13.28 0.26
N GLY A 218 0.49 -13.55 1.56
CA GLY A 218 -0.41 -13.05 2.59
C GLY A 218 -0.07 -11.65 3.09
N LEU A 219 -0.62 -11.33 4.28
CA LEU A 219 -0.52 -10.01 4.91
C LEU A 219 0.95 -9.56 5.04
N PHE A 220 1.20 -8.28 4.73
CA PHE A 220 2.52 -7.64 4.83
C PHE A 220 3.61 -8.32 3.98
N GLY A 221 3.23 -9.03 2.92
CA GLY A 221 4.16 -9.72 2.03
C GLY A 221 4.71 -11.03 2.61
N ARG A 222 4.02 -11.64 3.59
CA ARG A 222 4.35 -12.99 4.06
C ARG A 222 4.06 -14.01 2.98
N GLU A 223 4.94 -14.97 2.78
CA GLU A 223 4.75 -16.05 1.81
C GLU A 223 4.20 -17.30 2.52
N LEU A 224 3.20 -17.95 1.93
CA LEU A 224 2.47 -19.10 2.46
C LEU A 224 2.24 -20.12 1.36
N TRP A 225 2.52 -21.39 1.61
CA TRP A 225 2.18 -22.47 0.70
C TRP A 225 0.72 -22.85 0.86
N VAL A 226 -0.03 -22.92 -0.25
CA VAL A 226 -1.43 -23.29 -0.21
C VAL A 226 -1.75 -24.36 -1.24
N SER A 227 -2.60 -25.32 -0.85
CA SER A 227 -3.04 -26.46 -1.67
C SER A 227 -4.55 -26.46 -1.95
N LYS A 228 -5.33 -25.61 -1.28
CA LYS A 228 -6.79 -25.53 -1.42
C LYS A 228 -7.30 -24.11 -1.49
N VAL A 229 -8.30 -23.92 -2.33
CA VAL A 229 -8.74 -22.61 -2.79
C VAL A 229 -10.26 -22.60 -2.88
N TYR A 230 -10.87 -21.71 -2.13
CA TYR A 230 -12.30 -21.54 -2.08
C TYR A 230 -12.68 -20.28 -2.85
N LEU A 231 -13.53 -20.43 -3.87
CA LEU A 231 -13.87 -19.34 -4.77
C LEU A 231 -15.37 -19.03 -4.71
N SER A 232 -15.69 -17.75 -4.52
CA SER A 232 -17.05 -17.22 -4.63
C SER A 232 -17.01 -16.00 -5.56
N VAL A 233 -17.89 -15.99 -6.58
CA VAL A 233 -17.85 -15.02 -7.69
C VAL A 233 -19.28 -14.55 -7.98
N ASP A 234 -19.45 -13.27 -8.32
CA ASP A 234 -20.76 -12.69 -8.58
C ASP A 234 -21.48 -13.35 -9.78
N GLU A 235 -20.73 -13.81 -10.79
CA GLU A 235 -21.24 -14.37 -12.04
C GLU A 235 -20.70 -15.79 -12.31
N PRO A 236 -21.09 -16.79 -11.51
CA PRO A 236 -20.51 -18.14 -11.54
C PRO A 236 -20.66 -18.83 -12.89
N GLN A 237 -21.78 -18.62 -13.58
CA GLN A 237 -22.07 -19.25 -14.87
C GLN A 237 -21.09 -18.85 -15.97
N LYS A 238 -20.53 -17.63 -15.89
CA LYS A 238 -19.52 -17.16 -16.85
C LYS A 238 -18.13 -17.70 -16.55
N LEU A 239 -17.86 -18.16 -15.33
CA LEU A 239 -16.57 -18.69 -14.91
C LEU A 239 -16.39 -20.17 -15.26
N VAL A 240 -17.45 -20.98 -15.14
CA VAL A 240 -17.41 -22.44 -15.32
C VAL A 240 -16.76 -22.89 -16.64
N PRO A 241 -17.01 -22.27 -17.82
CA PRO A 241 -16.37 -22.67 -19.07
C PRO A 241 -14.84 -22.53 -19.03
N TYR A 242 -14.31 -21.55 -18.29
CA TYR A 242 -12.88 -21.30 -18.19
C TYR A 242 -12.18 -22.28 -17.25
N LEU A 243 -12.83 -22.72 -16.18
CA LEU A 243 -12.26 -23.68 -15.22
C LEU A 243 -12.03 -25.07 -15.83
N ARG A 244 -12.84 -25.49 -16.81
CA ARG A 244 -12.70 -26.80 -17.49
C ARG A 244 -11.41 -26.94 -18.28
N GLY A 245 -10.78 -25.83 -18.67
CA GLY A 245 -9.55 -25.81 -19.48
C GLY A 245 -8.26 -25.60 -18.67
N ILE A 246 -8.37 -25.35 -17.37
CA ILE A 246 -7.23 -25.07 -16.49
C ILE A 246 -6.72 -26.39 -15.93
N ARG A 247 -5.42 -26.66 -16.06
CA ARG A 247 -4.77 -27.74 -15.31
C ARG A 247 -4.57 -27.24 -13.88
N ILE A 248 -5.63 -27.36 -13.08
CA ILE A 248 -5.60 -27.21 -11.61
C ILE A 248 -4.93 -28.43 -11.02
#